data_AF-A0A1B7KPA7-F1
#
_entry.id   AF-A0A1B7KPA7-F1
#
_cell.length_a   1.000
_cell.length_b   1.000
_cell.length_c   1.000
_cell.angle_alpha   90.00
_cell.angle_beta   90.00
_cell.angle_gamma   90.00
#
_symmetry.space_group_name_H-M   'P 1'
#
loop_
_entity.id
_entity.type
_entity.pdbx_description
1 polymer ?
#
loop_
_entity_poly.entity_id
_entity_poly.type
_entity_poly.pdbx_seq_one_letter_code
_entity_poly.pdbx_strand_id
1 'polypeptide(L)' 'MKILVHVYECKDCDVIFAVSQSFEEQHLLQYPVCKTDKALHEVSDGELHIRKKVSSFVVPEG' A
#
# COMPACT_ATOMS: atom_id res chain seq x y z
N MET A 1 -9.55 -8.32 -8.49
CA MET A 1 -8.77 -9.16 -7.55
C MET A 1 -8.81 -8.45 -6.20
N LYS A 2 -9.07 -9.17 -5.11
CA LYS A 2 -9.16 -8.61 -3.75
C LYS A 2 -7.91 -8.98 -2.96
N ILE A 3 -7.35 -8.04 -2.22
CA ILE A 3 -6.16 -8.26 -1.38
C ILE A 3 -6.49 -7.71 0.01
N LEU A 4 -6.34 -8.53 1.05
CA LEU A 4 -6.44 -8.07 2.43
C LEU A 4 -5.20 -7.26 2.79
N VAL A 5 -5.38 -6.10 3.40
CA VAL A 5 -4.30 -5.18 3.74
C VAL A 5 -4.43 -4.63 5.16
N HIS A 6 -3.30 -4.28 5.77
CA HIS A 6 -3.21 -3.38 6.91
C HIS A 6 -2.90 -1.97 6.41
N VAL A 7 -3.55 -0.98 6.99
CA VAL A 7 -3.38 0.43 6.66
C VAL A 7 -2.60 1.10 7.78
N TYR A 8 -1.50 1.76 7.41
CA TYR A 8 -0.64 2.49 8.32
C TYR A 8 -0.67 3.98 8.00
N GLU A 9 -0.63 4.80 9.04
CA GLU A 9 -0.58 6.26 8.94
C GLU A 9 0.70 6.79 9.58
N CYS A 10 1.42 7.66 8.85
CA CYS A 10 2.53 8.43 9.39
C CYS A 10 2.09 9.87 9.67
N LYS A 11 1.92 10.24 10.94
CA LYS A 11 1.59 11.63 11.31
C LYS A 11 2.72 12.62 11.03
N ASP A 12 3.97 12.15 11.04
CA ASP A 12 5.15 13.00 10.75
C ASP A 12 5.27 13.34 9.25
N CYS A 13 4.81 12.45 8.36
CA CYS A 13 4.95 12.60 6.91
C CYS A 13 3.63 12.85 6.17
N ASP A 14 2.50 12.84 6.88
CA ASP A 14 1.14 12.95 6.31
C ASP A 14 0.93 11.95 5.15
N VAL A 15 1.37 10.71 5.37
CA VAL A 15 1.27 9.62 4.38
C VAL A 15 0.54 8.43 4.99
N ILE A 16 -0.41 7.92 4.21
CA ILE A 16 -1.14 6.69 4.49
C ILE A 16 -0.74 5.67 3.43
N PHE A 17 -0.42 4.45 3.86
CA PHE A 17 -0.08 3.37 2.95
C PHE A 17 -0.66 2.04 3.42
N ALA A 18 -0.86 1.12 2.48
CA ALA A 18 -1.45 -0.19 2.72
C ALA A 18 -0.44 -1.28 2.43
N VAL A 19 -0.35 -2.28 3.30
CA VAL A 19 0.53 -3.44 3.15
C VAL A 19 -0.31 -4.72 3.20
N SER A 20 -0.02 -5.66 2.32
CA SER A 20 -0.71 -6.96 2.31
C SER A 20 -0.61 -7.66 3.67
N GLN A 21 -1.72 -8.21 4.15
CA GLN A 21 -1.72 -9.05 5.37
C GLN A 21 -0.90 -10.32 5.18
N SER A 22 -0.70 -10.77 3.93
CA SER A 22 0.14 -11.92 3.61
C SER A 22 1.64 -11.62 3.65
N PHE A 23 2.04 -10.40 3.99
CA PHE A 23 3.45 -10.04 4.11
C PHE A 23 3.98 -10.52 5.46
N GLU A 24 4.80 -11.58 5.46
CA GLU A 24 5.27 -12.25 6.68
C GLU A 24 6.23 -11.37 7.51
N GLU A 25 6.92 -10.44 6.87
CA GLU A 25 7.96 -9.60 7.49
C GLU A 25 7.46 -8.20 7.88
N GLN A 26 6.23 -8.10 8.40
CA GLN A 26 5.65 -6.79 8.78
C GLN A 26 6.51 -5.98 9.75
N HIS A 27 7.31 -6.67 10.58
CA HIS A 27 8.25 -6.05 11.51
C HIS A 27 9.42 -5.31 10.83
N LEU A 28 9.66 -5.52 9.54
CA LEU A 28 10.66 -4.81 8.74
C LEU A 28 10.07 -3.60 7.99
N LEU A 29 8.77 -3.34 8.13
CA LEU A 29 8.13 -2.22 7.45
C LEU A 29 8.63 -0.90 8.04
N GLN A 30 8.97 0.02 7.13
CA GLN A 30 9.35 1.37 7.46
C GLN A 30 8.42 2.34 6.74
N TYR A 31 8.26 3.54 7.31
CA TYR A 31 7.55 4.61 6.61
C TYR A 31 8.26 4.94 5.29
N PRO A 32 7.59 4.91 4.14
CA PRO A 32 8.24 5.05 2.83
C PRO A 32 8.90 6.43 2.63
N VAL A 33 8.46 7.45 3.36
CA VAL A 33 8.96 8.83 3.24
C VAL A 33 10.10 9.10 4.22
N CYS A 34 9.87 8.97 5.53
CA CYS A 34 10.89 9.26 6.53
C CYS A 34 11.83 8.09 6.83
N LYS A 35 11.57 6.89 6.30
CA LYS A 35 12.34 5.64 6.53
C LYS A 35 12.58 5.36 8.01
N THR A 36 11.68 5.84 8.86
CA THR A 36 11.84 5.73 10.29
C THR A 36 11.23 4.41 10.75
N ASP A 37 11.93 3.73 11.65
CA ASP A 37 11.52 2.48 12.30
C ASP A 37 10.57 2.72 13.50
N LYS A 38 10.00 3.93 13.59
CA LYS A 38 9.02 4.24 14.64
C LYS A 38 7.88 3.25 14.48
N ALA A 39 7.48 2.62 15.59
CA ALA A 39 6.41 1.64 15.66
C ALA A 39 5.24 2.07 14.76
N LEU A 40 5.07 1.34 13.66
CA LEU A 40 4.06 1.63 12.67
C LEU A 40 2.69 1.63 13.33
N HIS A 41 1.98 2.74 13.20
CA HIS A 41 0.64 2.83 13.76
C HIS A 41 -0.35 2.32 12.74
N GLU A 42 -0.82 1.10 12.95
CA GLU A 42 -1.93 0.55 12.19
C GLU A 42 -3.20 1.30 12.56
N VAL A 43 -3.83 1.90 11.56
CA VAL A 43 -5.07 2.67 11.74
C VAL A 43 -6.32 1.88 11.36
N SER A 44 -6.18 0.85 10.52
CA SER A 44 -7.28 -0.03 10.11
C SER A 44 -6.77 -1.26 9.35
N ASP A 45 -7.53 -2.35 9.38
CA ASP A 45 -7.51 -3.38 8.34
C ASP A 45 -8.48 -3.02 7.20
N GLY A 46 -8.26 -3.54 5.99
CA GLY A 46 -9.12 -3.25 4.85
C GLY A 46 -8.95 -4.19 3.66
N GLU A 47 -9.83 -4.01 2.65
CA GLU A 47 -9.77 -4.73 1.37
C GLU A 47 -9.31 -3.79 0.25
N LEU A 48 -8.14 -4.07 -0.35
CA LEU A 48 -7.71 -3.39 -1.56
C LEU A 48 -8.38 -4.04 -2.78
N HIS A 49 -9.26 -3.28 -3.43
CA HIS A 49 -9.92 -3.70 -4.67
C HIS A 49 -9.15 -3.20 -5.90
N ILE A 50 -8.27 -4.05 -6.44
CA ILE A 50 -7.60 -3.75 -7.70
C ILE A 50 -8.60 -3.96 -8.84
N ARG A 51 -9.15 -2.84 -9.33
CA ARG A 51 -9.86 -2.80 -10.61
C ARG A 51 -8.80 -2.79 -11.70
N LYS A 52 -8.70 -3.89 -12.44
CA LYS A 52 -7.79 -4.02 -13.59
C LYS A 52 -8.05 -2.83 -14.51
N LYS A 53 -7.09 -1.92 -14.65
CA LYS A 53 -7.16 -0.87 -15.67
C LYS A 53 -7.10 -1.63 -16.99
N VAL A 54 -8.19 -1.62 -17.76
CA VAL A 54 -8.16 -2.13 -19.14
C VAL A 54 -7.28 -1.15 -19.90
N SER A 55 -5.99 -1.45 -19.97
CA SER A 55 -5.05 -0.78 -20.86
C SER A 55 -5.36 -1.25 -22.28
N SER A 56 -6.44 -0.74 -22.87
CA SER A 56 -6.57 -0.68 -24.32
C SER A 56 -5.62 0.42 -24.79
N PHE A 57 -4.33 0.07 -24.90
CA PHE A 57 -3.40 0.90 -25.67
C PHE A 57 -3.71 0.64 -27.14
N VAL A 58 -4.47 1.54 -27.75
CA VAL A 58 -4.54 1.63 -29.21
C VAL A 58 -3.21 2.20 -29.67
N VAL A 59 -2.37 1.36 -30.29
CA VAL A 59 -1.18 1.83 -30.99
C VAL A 59 -1.65 2.34 -32.35
N PRO A 60 -1.49 3.63 -32.70
CA PRO A 60 -1.77 4.07 -34.06
C PRO A 60 -0.74 3.43 -35.00
N GLU A 61 -1.21 2.69 -36.00
CA GLU A 61 -0.38 2.27 -37.13
C GLU A 61 0.07 3.53 -37.87
N GLY A 62 1.39 3.72 -37.94
CA GLY A 62 2.04 4.79 -38.70
C GLY A 62 2.23 4.42 -40.17
#